data_AF-A0A8S9J3S9-F1
#
_entry.id   AF-A0A8S9J3S9-F1
#
_cell.length_a   1.000
_cell.length_b   1.000
_cell.length_c   1.000
_cell.angle_alpha   90.00
_cell.angle_beta   90.00
_cell.angle_gamma   90.00
#
_symmetry.space_group_name_H-M   'P 1'
#
loop_
_entity.id
_entity.type
_entity.pdbx_description
1 polymer ?
#
loop_
_entity_poly.entity_id
_entity_poly.type
_entity_poly.pdbx_seq_one_letter_code
_entity_poly.pdbx_strand_id
1 'polypeptide(L)'
;MQVDEASEGRRLRKRKEKIPKNLKREANEKEMNGFTKRVLRIPVEKPFDEVYFTHRLWVFFRETKETEEDIRGMFHHVRERMKLRITLKKKSDPGKFAIPCVVKGVSIDIPIGSSIDTFL
;
A
#
# COMPACT_ATOMS: atom_id res chain seq x y z
N MET A 1 65.46 -10.79 -10.83
CA MET A 1 64.33 -10.27 -11.60
C MET A 1 63.66 -11.42 -12.31
N GLN A 2 62.46 -11.80 -11.89
CA GLN A 2 61.28 -12.02 -12.76
C GLN A 2 60.10 -12.36 -11.84
N VAL A 3 59.11 -11.47 -11.88
CA VAL A 3 57.86 -11.50 -11.15
C VAL A 3 56.84 -11.87 -12.21
N ASP A 4 56.25 -13.07 -12.12
CA ASP A 4 55.15 -13.45 -13.00
C ASP A 4 53.83 -12.98 -12.40
N GLU A 5 53.34 -11.93 -13.05
CA GLU A 5 52.08 -11.23 -12.93
C GLU A 5 51.04 -11.92 -13.83
N ALA A 6 49.93 -12.44 -13.28
CA ALA A 6 48.70 -12.66 -14.05
C ALA A 6 47.45 -12.90 -13.17
N SER A 7 46.76 -11.77 -12.92
CA SER A 7 45.30 -11.58 -13.00
C SER A 7 44.34 -12.40 -12.13
N GLU A 8 44.17 -11.90 -10.91
CA GLU A 8 42.89 -11.46 -10.31
C GLU A 8 41.58 -11.86 -11.02
N GLY A 9 41.12 -13.10 -10.82
CA GLY A 9 39.90 -13.64 -11.44
C GLY A 9 38.68 -13.83 -10.52
N ARG A 10 38.70 -13.39 -9.25
CA ARG A 10 37.55 -13.51 -8.34
C ARG A 10 37.33 -12.23 -7.55
N ARG A 11 36.54 -11.31 -8.12
CA ARG A 11 35.90 -10.24 -7.35
C ARG A 11 34.94 -10.86 -6.35
N LEU A 12 35.46 -11.24 -5.18
CA LEU A 12 34.67 -11.50 -3.99
C LEU A 12 33.78 -10.26 -3.81
N ARG A 13 32.46 -10.42 -4.00
CA ARG A 13 31.50 -9.36 -3.70
C ARG A 13 31.78 -8.91 -2.28
N LYS A 14 32.38 -7.72 -2.14
CA LYS A 14 32.70 -7.13 -0.84
C LYS A 14 31.42 -7.20 -0.01
N ARG A 15 31.45 -7.95 1.09
CA ARG A 15 30.35 -7.92 2.06
C ARG A 15 30.22 -6.46 2.49
N LYS A 16 29.04 -5.88 2.30
CA LYS A 16 28.75 -4.49 2.70
C LYS A 16 29.12 -4.36 4.17
N GLU A 17 30.04 -3.45 4.46
CA GLU A 17 30.56 -3.19 5.80
C GLU A 17 29.39 -2.92 6.76
N LYS A 18 29.45 -3.51 7.96
CA LYS A 18 28.38 -3.38 8.96
C LYS A 18 28.43 -1.94 9.49
N ILE A 19 27.67 -1.04 8.86
CA ILE A 19 27.60 0.36 9.26
C ILE A 19 27.16 0.42 10.74
N PRO A 20 27.95 1.07 11.62
CA PRO A 20 27.58 1.28 13.01
C PRO A 20 26.18 1.93 13.12
N LYS A 21 25.34 1.46 14.05
CA LYS A 21 23.92 1.87 14.15
C LYS A 21 23.75 3.40 14.28
N ASN A 22 24.73 4.08 14.85
CA ASN A 22 24.82 5.53 15.04
C ASN A 22 25.18 6.34 13.78
N LEU A 23 25.64 5.70 12.71
CA LEU A 23 25.92 6.34 11.41
C LEU A 23 24.78 6.16 10.40
N LYS A 24 23.69 5.48 10.79
CA LYS A 24 22.56 5.27 9.91
C LYS A 24 21.72 6.54 9.76
N ARG A 25 21.28 6.81 8.54
CA ARG A 25 20.46 7.97 8.20
C ARG A 25 19.03 7.81 8.75
N GLU A 26 18.32 8.91 8.91
CA GLU A 26 16.85 8.86 9.08
C GLU A 26 16.16 8.52 7.76
N ALA A 27 14.97 7.93 7.83
CA ALA A 27 14.21 7.55 6.64
C ALA A 27 13.94 8.76 5.74
N ASN A 28 14.32 8.66 4.47
CA ASN A 28 14.06 9.70 3.49
C ASN A 28 12.59 9.66 3.03
N GLU A 29 12.02 10.80 2.66
CA GLU A 29 10.66 10.90 2.11
C GLU A 29 10.45 9.96 0.90
N LYS A 30 11.46 9.79 0.05
CA LYS A 30 11.41 8.84 -1.08
C LYS A 30 11.27 7.39 -0.62
N GLU A 31 12.01 7.00 0.43
CA GLU A 31 11.96 5.64 1.00
C GLU A 31 10.61 5.41 1.66
N MET A 32 10.13 6.41 2.42
CA MET A 32 8.82 6.40 3.06
C MET A 32 7.67 6.29 2.04
N ASN A 33 7.75 7.03 0.93
CA ASN A 33 6.77 6.95 -0.15
C ASN A 33 6.82 5.57 -0.83
N GLY A 34 8.01 5.02 -1.06
CA GLY A 34 8.20 3.67 -1.58
C GLY A 34 7.58 2.60 -0.66
N PHE A 35 7.84 2.71 0.64
CA PHE A 35 7.24 1.85 1.66
C PHE A 35 5.72 1.96 1.66
N THR A 36 5.19 3.17 1.75
CA THR A 36 3.75 3.45 1.76
C THR A 36 3.06 2.85 0.53
N LYS A 37 3.61 3.07 -0.67
CA LYS A 37 3.07 2.48 -1.91
C LYS A 37 3.06 0.95 -1.87
N ARG A 38 4.06 0.32 -1.25
CA ARG A 38 4.08 -1.14 -1.11
C ARG A 38 3.04 -1.62 -0.11
N VAL A 39 2.92 -0.97 1.05
CA VAL A 39 1.92 -1.31 2.08
C VAL A 39 0.49 -1.21 1.52
N LEU A 40 0.20 -0.18 0.74
CA LEU A 40 -1.12 0.02 0.12
C LEU A 40 -1.47 -1.03 -0.94
N ARG A 41 -0.49 -1.77 -1.49
CA ARG A 41 -0.75 -2.88 -2.43
C ARG A 41 -1.09 -4.19 -1.73
N ILE A 42 -0.82 -4.30 -0.44
CA ILE A 42 -0.99 -5.52 0.33
C ILE A 42 -2.44 -5.62 0.82
N PRO A 43 -3.11 -6.79 0.70
CA PRO A 43 -4.45 -7.01 1.25
C PRO A 43 -4.55 -6.65 2.75
N VAL A 44 -5.64 -6.01 3.15
CA VAL A 44 -5.85 -5.41 4.50
C VAL A 44 -5.91 -6.46 5.61
N GLU A 45 -6.21 -7.70 5.27
CA GLU A 45 -6.39 -8.80 6.20
C GLU A 45 -5.05 -9.40 6.64
N LYS A 46 -3.98 -9.15 5.86
CA LYS A 46 -2.68 -9.77 6.12
C LYS A 46 -1.96 -9.15 7.33
N PRO A 47 -1.57 -9.92 8.36
CA PRO A 47 -0.88 -9.39 9.54
C PRO A 47 0.56 -8.99 9.21
N PHE A 48 1.12 -8.04 9.97
CA PHE A 48 2.45 -7.48 9.74
C PHE A 48 3.54 -8.56 9.58
N ASP A 49 3.57 -9.56 10.46
CA ASP A 49 4.62 -10.58 10.50
C ASP A 49 4.71 -11.38 9.19
N GLU A 50 3.56 -11.70 8.59
CA GLU A 50 3.49 -12.37 7.29
C GLU A 50 4.03 -11.49 6.16
N VAL A 51 3.68 -10.19 6.17
CA VAL A 51 4.04 -9.29 5.07
C VAL A 51 5.42 -8.69 5.20
N TYR A 52 5.98 -8.59 6.41
CA TYR A 52 7.29 -8.01 6.65
C TYR A 52 8.38 -8.70 5.83
N PHE A 53 8.41 -10.04 5.89
CA PHE A 53 9.36 -10.86 5.13
C PHE A 53 8.92 -11.04 3.68
N THR A 54 7.65 -11.40 3.45
CA THR A 54 7.13 -11.73 2.10
C THR A 54 7.22 -10.55 1.14
N HIS A 55 6.94 -9.33 1.62
CA HIS A 55 6.95 -8.11 0.80
C HIS A 55 8.24 -7.30 0.97
N ARG A 56 9.24 -7.87 1.66
CA ARG A 56 10.59 -7.30 1.83
C ARG A 56 10.52 -5.85 2.33
N LEU A 57 9.68 -5.58 3.32
CA LEU A 57 9.46 -4.24 3.87
C LEU A 57 10.74 -3.68 4.51
N TRP A 58 11.55 -4.55 5.11
CA TRP A 58 12.85 -4.22 5.69
C TRP A 58 13.85 -3.58 4.70
N VAL A 59 13.71 -3.82 3.39
CA VAL A 59 14.65 -3.32 2.37
C VAL A 59 14.64 -1.79 2.28
N PHE A 60 13.52 -1.14 2.58
CA PHE A 60 13.41 0.31 2.59
C PHE A 60 14.22 0.97 3.72
N PHE A 61 14.44 0.24 4.81
CA PHE A 61 15.03 0.76 6.04
C PHE A 61 16.39 0.13 6.36
N ARG A 62 16.98 -0.57 5.39
CA ARG A 62 18.28 -1.24 5.55
C ARG A 62 19.39 -0.24 5.89
N GLU A 63 19.30 0.97 5.32
CA GLU A 63 20.29 2.04 5.49
C GLU A 63 19.88 3.05 6.58
N THR A 64 18.70 2.85 7.19
CA THR A 64 18.12 3.77 8.17
C THR A 64 18.24 3.27 9.61
N LYS A 65 18.16 4.20 10.57
CA LYS A 65 18.17 3.90 12.01
C LYS A 65 16.88 3.27 12.54
N GLU A 66 15.79 3.32 11.76
CA GLU A 66 14.48 2.76 12.12
C GLU A 66 14.57 1.30 12.56
N THR A 67 13.91 1.02 13.68
CA THR A 67 13.80 -0.32 14.26
C THR A 67 12.63 -1.08 13.65
N GLU A 68 12.51 -2.37 13.94
CA GLU A 68 11.39 -3.17 13.45
C GLU A 68 10.06 -2.68 14.04
N GLU A 69 10.09 -2.22 15.27
CA GLU A 69 8.99 -1.61 16.00
C GLU A 69 8.52 -0.31 15.33
N ASP A 70 9.45 0.54 14.89
CA ASP A 70 9.12 1.76 14.14
C ASP A 70 8.44 1.41 12.81
N ILE A 71 8.97 0.42 12.09
CA ILE A 71 8.40 -0.06 10.82
C ILE A 71 6.99 -0.63 11.04
N ARG A 72 6.79 -1.37 12.13
CA ARG A 72 5.49 -1.88 12.52
C ARG A 72 4.51 -0.74 12.80
N GLY A 73 4.94 0.29 13.53
CA GLY A 73 4.16 1.50 13.79
C GLY A 73 3.73 2.21 12.49
N MET A 74 4.68 2.41 11.58
CA MET A 74 4.42 3.01 10.27
C MET A 74 3.45 2.17 9.42
N PHE A 75 3.60 0.84 9.42
CA PHE A 75 2.71 -0.07 8.71
C PHE A 75 1.26 0.08 9.17
N HIS A 76 1.03 0.07 10.48
CA HIS A 76 -0.31 0.26 11.05
C HIS A 76 -0.87 1.64 10.73
N HIS A 77 -0.05 2.70 10.83
CA HIS A 77 -0.48 4.06 10.50
C HIS A 77 -0.98 4.17 9.05
N VAL A 78 -0.22 3.63 8.08
CA VAL A 78 -0.61 3.63 6.66
C VAL A 78 -1.91 2.84 6.45
N ARG A 79 -2.06 1.68 7.10
CA ARG A 79 -3.27 0.86 6.98
C ARG A 79 -4.51 1.49 7.58
N GLU A 80 -4.39 2.09 8.76
CA GLU A 80 -5.52 2.78 9.39
C GLU A 80 -5.99 3.95 8.51
N ARG A 81 -5.06 4.73 7.94
CA ARG A 81 -5.42 5.76 6.94
C ARG A 81 -6.09 5.17 5.70
N MET A 82 -5.68 4.00 5.23
CA MET A 82 -6.33 3.33 4.11
C MET A 82 -7.75 2.86 4.45
N LYS A 83 -7.95 2.22 5.61
CA LYS A 83 -9.26 1.78 6.09
C LYS A 83 -10.24 2.93 6.20
N LEU A 84 -9.82 4.07 6.76
CA LEU A 84 -10.65 5.28 6.86
C LEU A 84 -11.10 5.81 5.48
N ARG A 85 -10.26 5.71 4.45
CA ARG A 85 -10.63 6.12 3.09
C ARG A 85 -11.63 5.16 2.43
N ILE A 86 -11.57 3.87 2.75
CA ILE A 86 -12.53 2.86 2.28
C ILE A 86 -13.88 3.07 2.96
N THR A 87 -13.91 3.29 4.27
CA THR A 87 -15.16 3.48 5.03
C THR A 87 -15.86 4.80 4.69
N LEU A 88 -15.12 5.86 4.37
CA LEU A 88 -15.70 7.16 3.99
C LEU A 88 -16.47 7.15 2.66
N LYS A 89 -16.20 6.18 1.76
CA LYS A 89 -16.92 6.04 0.48
C LYS A 89 -18.38 5.56 0.64
N LYS A 90 -18.79 5.13 1.84
CA LYS A 90 -20.15 4.63 2.14
C LYS A 90 -21.06 5.73 2.70
N LYS A 91 -21.13 6.87 2.01
CA LYS A 91 -22.21 7.88 2.18
C LYS A 91 -22.83 8.19 0.82
N SER A 92 -23.31 7.16 0.16
CA SER A 92 -24.39 7.31 -0.81
C SER A 92 -25.57 6.64 -0.14
N ASP A 93 -26.64 7.40 0.06
CA ASP A 93 -27.90 6.87 0.54
C ASP A 93 -28.26 5.60 -0.26
N PRO A 94 -28.43 4.43 0.35
CA PRO A 94 -28.92 3.24 -0.37
C PRO A 94 -30.35 3.43 -0.87
N GLY A 95 -31.06 4.44 -0.34
CA GLY A 95 -32.44 4.74 -0.63
C GLY A 95 -32.59 5.61 -1.86
N LYS A 96 -33.12 4.99 -2.91
CA LYS A 96 -33.82 5.60 -4.05
C LYS A 96 -32.94 6.20 -5.14
N PHE A 97 -32.32 5.30 -5.92
CA PHE A 97 -32.22 5.56 -7.36
C PHE A 97 -33.61 5.31 -7.97
N ALA A 98 -34.45 6.34 -7.96
CA ALA A 98 -35.66 6.35 -8.77
C ALA A 98 -35.38 7.16 -10.03
N ILE A 99 -35.80 6.64 -11.18
CA ILE A 99 -35.78 7.41 -12.42
C ILE A 99 -37.12 8.15 -12.48
N PRO A 100 -37.14 9.50 -12.42
CA PRO A 100 -38.37 10.23 -12.62
C PRO A 100 -38.79 10.06 -14.08
N CYS A 101 -39.92 9.38 -14.30
CA CYS A 101 -40.52 9.21 -15.61
C CYS A 101 -41.74 10.13 -15.73
N VAL A 102 -41.95 10.75 -16.89
CA VAL A 102 -43.15 11.56 -17.15
C VAL A 102 -44.04 10.80 -18.11
N VAL A 103 -45.18 10.32 -17.63
CA VAL A 103 -46.20 9.64 -18.44
C VAL A 103 -47.44 10.53 -18.47
N LYS A 104 -47.84 10.98 -19.67
CA LYS A 104 -49.02 11.86 -19.87
C LYS A 104 -49.07 13.09 -18.93
N GLY A 105 -47.93 13.72 -18.66
CA GLY A 105 -47.85 14.94 -17.84
C GLY A 105 -47.79 14.72 -16.32
N VAL A 106 -47.76 13.46 -15.85
CA VAL A 106 -47.57 13.11 -14.44
C VAL A 106 -46.17 12.52 -14.25
N SER A 107 -45.40 13.06 -13.30
CA SER A 107 -44.09 12.55 -12.92
C SER A 107 -44.23 11.41 -11.91
N ILE A 108 -43.72 10.22 -12.25
CA ILE A 108 -43.71 9.03 -11.38
C ILE A 108 -42.26 8.59 -11.18
N ASP A 109 -41.91 8.31 -9.93
CA ASP A 109 -40.60 7.79 -9.55
C ASP A 109 -40.57 6.26 -9.71
N ILE A 110 -39.92 5.74 -10.76
CA ILE A 110 -39.79 4.29 -10.96
C ILE A 110 -38.51 3.78 -10.30
N PRO A 111 -38.60 2.85 -9.31
CA PRO A 111 -37.42 2.23 -8.73
C PRO A 111 -36.78 1.26 -9.73
N ILE A 112 -35.46 1.38 -9.89
CA ILE A 112 -34.66 0.57 -10.83
C ILE A 112 -34.80 -0.92 -10.48
N GLY A 113 -35.29 -1.72 -11.43
CA GLY A 113 -35.54 -3.17 -11.28
C GLY A 113 -37.02 -3.59 -11.30
N SER A 114 -37.95 -2.63 -11.35
CA SER A 114 -39.39 -2.91 -11.51
C SER A 114 -39.76 -3.02 -12.99
N SER A 115 -40.55 -4.04 -13.38
CA SER A 115 -41.06 -4.13 -14.75
C SER A 115 -42.08 -3.02 -15.01
N ILE A 116 -41.94 -2.33 -16.14
CA ILE A 116 -42.89 -1.31 -16.63
C ILE A 116 -44.29 -1.87 -16.90
N ASP A 117 -44.44 -3.19 -17.02
CA ASP A 117 -45.72 -3.86 -17.27
C ASP A 117 -46.66 -3.87 -16.05
N THR A 118 -46.18 -3.45 -14.87
CA THR A 118 -47.00 -3.42 -13.65
C THR A 118 -47.90 -2.18 -13.54
N PHE A 119 -47.79 -1.23 -14.47
CA PHE A 119 -48.47 0.07 -14.42
C PHE A 119 -49.30 0.40 -15.68
N LEU A 120 -49.55 -0.59 -16.57
CA LEU A 120 -50.43 -0.42 -17.74
C LEU A 120 -51.84 -0.96 -17.47
#